data_AF-A0AAN9HSW6-F1
#
_entry.id   AF-A0AAN9HSW6-F1
#
_cell.length_a   1.000
_cell.length_b   1.000
_cell.length_c   1.000
_cell.angle_alpha   90.00
_cell.angle_beta   90.00
_cell.angle_gamma   90.00
#
_symmetry.space_group_name_H-M   'P 1'
#
loop_
_entity.id
_entity.type
_entity.pdbx_description
1 polymer ?
#
loop_
_entity_poly.entity_id
_entity_poly.type
_entity_poly.pdbx_seq_one_letter_code
_entity_poly.pdbx_strand_id
1 'polypeptide(L)'
;MIIHWTNITIRREHSFKFLNHITLDSEFINTVNSNWKQDGEEFAMFRLMRNLDNIRPGLRDLNNRKYKDIDMREIQARKRLDSIQDMLQLDPLNNHLQKMEKEARKEHSEVYHAAIMFLRQKAKQDWLCEGDLNTKFFHQSIRQRRYRNRVLRIQDNEGRVLTQQNDIEIAAFQRLIFKKGGS
;
A
#
# COMPACT_ATOMS: atom_id res chain seq x y z
N MET A 1 45.36 -3.73 32.07
CA MET A 1 43.96 -4.20 32.11
C MET A 1 43.42 -4.15 30.69
N ILE A 2 43.34 -5.30 30.01
CA ILE A 2 42.98 -5.37 28.58
C ILE A 2 41.47 -5.51 28.51
N ILE A 3 40.79 -4.55 27.89
CA ILE A 3 39.34 -4.60 27.68
C ILE A 3 39.10 -5.29 26.34
N HIS A 4 38.54 -6.50 26.39
CA HIS A 4 38.11 -7.22 25.19
C HIS A 4 36.82 -6.58 24.65
N TRP A 5 36.85 -6.15 23.39
CA TRP A 5 35.65 -5.79 22.65
C TRP A 5 34.92 -7.08 22.27
N THR A 6 33.93 -7.48 23.05
CA THR A 6 33.01 -8.53 22.62
C THR A 6 32.15 -7.96 21.50
N ASN A 7 32.10 -8.67 20.37
CA ASN A 7 31.19 -8.40 19.26
C ASN A 7 29.75 -8.49 19.77
N ILE A 8 29.20 -7.37 20.25
CA ILE A 8 27.76 -7.20 20.41
C ILE A 8 27.21 -7.15 19.00
N THR A 9 26.79 -8.31 18.51
CA THR A 9 25.90 -8.38 17.36
C THR A 9 24.58 -7.74 17.80
N ILE A 10 24.49 -6.41 17.63
CA ILE A 10 23.21 -5.70 17.71
C ILE A 10 22.37 -6.28 16.58
N ARG A 11 21.60 -7.34 16.87
CA ARG A 11 20.49 -7.74 16.02
C ARG A 11 19.60 -6.52 15.93
N ARG A 12 19.62 -5.83 14.77
CA ARG A 12 18.64 -4.80 14.47
C ARG A 12 17.28 -5.48 14.54
N GLU A 13 16.59 -5.29 15.65
CA GLU A 13 15.23 -5.75 15.79
C GLU A 13 14.42 -4.97 14.77
N HIS A 14 14.02 -5.61 13.67
CA HIS A 14 13.18 -4.96 12.69
C HIS A 14 11.89 -4.55 13.41
N SER A 15 11.67 -3.24 13.54
CA SER A 15 10.43 -2.72 14.11
C SER A 15 9.26 -3.30 13.33
N PHE A 16 8.21 -3.73 14.04
CA PHE A 16 7.02 -4.23 13.39
C PHE A 16 6.45 -3.11 12.52
N LYS A 17 6.36 -3.36 11.21
CA LYS A 17 5.67 -2.47 10.28
C LYS A 17 4.30 -3.05 10.05
N PHE A 18 3.28 -2.27 10.40
CA PHE A 18 1.90 -2.65 10.12
C PHE A 18 1.68 -2.68 8.61
N LEU A 19 1.25 -3.82 8.07
CA LEU A 19 0.96 -3.97 6.65
C LEU A 19 -0.56 -3.99 6.44
N ASN A 20 -1.04 -3.14 5.54
CA ASN A 20 -2.49 -2.92 5.37
C ASN A 20 -3.23 -4.18 4.91
N HIS A 21 -2.59 -5.08 4.17
CA HIS A 21 -3.26 -6.30 3.72
C HIS A 21 -3.64 -7.24 4.88
N ILE A 22 -2.97 -7.13 6.03
CA ILE A 22 -3.27 -7.96 7.20
C ILE A 22 -4.70 -7.70 7.68
N THR A 23 -5.24 -6.49 7.51
CA THR A 23 -6.62 -6.17 7.95
C THR A 23 -7.70 -6.87 7.13
N LEU A 24 -7.35 -7.41 5.97
CA LEU A 24 -8.27 -8.17 5.12
C LEU A 24 -8.30 -9.65 5.49
N ASP A 25 -7.35 -10.12 6.31
CA ASP A 25 -7.33 -11.52 6.74
C ASP A 25 -8.47 -11.78 7.74
N SER A 26 -9.16 -12.91 7.57
CA SER A 26 -10.22 -13.34 8.48
C SER A 26 -9.72 -13.54 9.93
N GLU A 27 -8.44 -13.86 10.13
CA GLU A 27 -7.84 -14.00 11.45
C GLU A 27 -7.45 -12.66 12.09
N PHE A 28 -7.51 -11.54 11.36
CA PHE A 28 -7.09 -10.23 11.87
C PHE A 28 -7.88 -9.82 13.10
N ILE A 29 -9.21 -9.79 12.99
CA ILE A 29 -10.10 -9.38 14.08
C ILE A 29 -9.96 -10.34 15.27
N ASN A 30 -9.84 -11.65 15.01
CA ASN A 30 -9.63 -12.64 16.07
C ASN A 30 -8.30 -12.43 16.79
N THR A 31 -7.25 -12.08 16.05
CA THR A 31 -5.93 -11.76 16.61
C THR A 31 -5.97 -10.48 17.43
N VAL A 32 -6.68 -9.45 16.97
CA VAL A 32 -6.86 -8.20 17.72
C VAL A 32 -7.63 -8.47 19.01
N ASN A 33 -8.79 -9.13 18.93
CA ASN A 33 -9.65 -9.37 20.09
C ASN A 33 -8.97 -10.24 21.15
N SER A 34 -8.24 -11.28 20.73
CA SER A 34 -7.51 -12.17 21.66
C SER A 34 -6.39 -11.47 22.42
N ASN A 35 -5.87 -10.35 21.90
CA ASN A 35 -4.77 -9.60 22.48
C ASN A 35 -5.19 -8.22 23.03
N TRP A 36 -6.44 -7.80 22.82
CA TRP A 36 -6.96 -6.53 23.30
C TRP A 36 -7.41 -6.65 24.75
N LYS A 37 -6.72 -5.99 25.68
CA LYS A 37 -7.06 -5.98 27.10
C LYS A 37 -7.76 -4.67 27.47
N GLN A 38 -8.93 -4.76 28.10
CA GLN A 38 -9.57 -3.59 28.69
C GLN A 38 -9.14 -3.45 30.15
N ASP A 39 -7.88 -3.06 30.36
CA ASP A 39 -7.37 -2.86 31.71
C ASP A 39 -7.61 -1.42 32.18
N GLY A 40 -7.90 -1.28 33.48
CA GLY A 40 -8.40 -0.08 34.17
C GLY A 40 -7.39 1.05 34.38
N GLU A 41 -6.57 1.36 33.37
CA GLU A 41 -5.78 2.61 33.41
C GLU A 41 -6.68 3.83 33.25
N GLU A 42 -6.49 4.82 34.13
CA GLU A 42 -7.23 6.09 34.14
C GLU A 42 -7.04 6.89 32.85
N PHE A 43 -5.89 6.75 32.20
CA PHE A 43 -5.53 7.53 31.01
C PHE A 43 -5.74 6.76 29.71
N ALA A 44 -6.60 7.31 28.84
CA ALA A 44 -6.98 6.67 27.58
C ALA A 44 -5.81 6.43 26.62
N MET A 45 -4.82 7.34 26.56
CA MET A 45 -3.67 7.20 25.65
C MET A 45 -2.73 6.07 26.06
N PHE A 46 -2.46 5.91 27.36
CA PHE A 46 -1.60 4.82 27.85
C PHE A 46 -2.27 3.46 27.64
N ARG A 47 -3.58 3.37 27.88
CA ARG A 47 -4.38 2.18 27.57
C ARG A 47 -4.31 1.82 26.08
N LEU A 48 -4.44 2.81 25.20
CA LEU A 48 -4.30 2.60 23.75
C LEU A 48 -2.90 2.07 23.39
N MET A 49 -1.83 2.72 23.87
CA MET A 49 -0.46 2.30 23.58
C MET A 49 -0.19 0.88 24.06
N ARG A 50 -0.59 0.55 25.29
CA ARG A 50 -0.44 -0.81 25.85
C ARG A 50 -1.18 -1.85 25.02
N ASN A 51 -2.39 -1.55 24.56
CA ASN A 51 -3.14 -2.46 23.71
C ASN A 51 -2.47 -2.66 22.35
N LEU A 52 -1.95 -1.60 21.74
CA LEU A 52 -1.17 -1.72 20.51
C LEU A 52 0.07 -2.60 20.70
N ASP A 53 0.76 -2.49 21.84
CA ASP A 53 1.91 -3.33 22.17
C ASP A 53 1.53 -4.79 22.40
N ASN A 54 0.38 -5.06 23.02
CA ASN A 54 -0.14 -6.42 23.20
C ASN A 54 -0.52 -7.08 21.87
N ILE A 55 -1.08 -6.32 20.93
CA ILE A 55 -1.54 -6.82 19.62
C ILE A 55 -0.37 -7.05 18.66
N ARG A 56 0.69 -6.23 18.78
CA ARG A 56 1.88 -6.27 17.94
C ARG A 56 2.46 -7.68 17.72
N PRO A 57 2.73 -8.52 18.74
CA PRO A 57 3.27 -9.86 18.53
C PRO A 57 2.30 -10.76 17.74
N GLY A 58 1.00 -10.70 18.02
CA GLY A 58 -0.01 -11.45 17.29
C GLY A 58 -0.08 -11.07 15.80
N LEU A 59 -0.03 -9.77 15.50
CA LEU A 59 0.01 -9.32 14.10
C LEU A 59 1.33 -9.67 13.41
N ARG A 60 2.45 -9.64 14.13
CA ARG A 60 3.75 -10.07 13.59
C ARG A 60 3.74 -11.54 13.22
N ASP A 61 3.17 -12.38 14.08
CA ASP A 61 3.01 -13.82 13.82
C ASP A 61 2.10 -14.08 12.61
N LEU A 62 0.92 -13.46 12.57
CA LEU A 62 -0.01 -13.55 11.43
C LEU A 62 0.68 -13.15 10.12
N ASN A 63 1.43 -12.04 10.14
CA ASN A 63 2.19 -11.58 9.00
C ASN A 63 3.26 -12.61 8.55
N ASN A 64 4.01 -13.14 9.50
CA ASN A 64 5.08 -14.10 9.21
C ASN A 64 4.53 -15.42 8.67
N ARG A 65 3.40 -15.91 9.20
CA ARG A 65 2.79 -17.18 8.77
C ARG A 65 2.14 -17.09 7.40
N LYS A 66 1.50 -15.97 7.07
CA LYS A 66 0.67 -15.86 5.86
C LYS A 66 1.29 -15.02 4.74
N TYR A 67 2.10 -14.02 5.06
CA TYR A 67 2.44 -12.96 4.12
C TYR A 67 3.94 -12.71 3.96
N LYS A 68 4.79 -13.42 4.70
CA LYS A 68 6.25 -13.31 4.57
C LYS A 68 6.72 -13.59 3.15
N ASP A 69 6.16 -14.60 2.52
CA ASP A 69 6.50 -15.05 1.16
C ASP A 69 5.34 -14.78 0.18
N ILE A 70 4.68 -13.63 0.32
CA ILE A 70 3.51 -13.27 -0.48
C ILE A 70 3.79 -13.28 -1.98
N ASP A 71 5.00 -12.87 -2.38
CA ASP A 71 5.45 -12.89 -3.78
C ASP A 71 5.53 -14.32 -4.31
N MET A 72 6.08 -15.25 -3.52
CA MET A 72 6.15 -16.67 -3.90
C MET A 72 4.75 -17.30 -3.94
N ARG A 73 3.87 -16.96 -3.00
CA ARG A 73 2.49 -17.45 -2.98
C ARG A 73 1.70 -16.96 -4.19
N GLU A 74 1.90 -15.72 -4.63
CA GLU A 74 1.25 -15.18 -5.82
C GLU A 74 1.68 -15.99 -7.07
N ILE A 75 2.98 -16.24 -7.21
CA ILE A 75 3.53 -17.05 -8.31
C ILE A 75 2.98 -18.48 -8.28
N GLN A 76 2.89 -19.09 -7.09
CA GLN A 76 2.36 -20.44 -6.93
C GLN A 76 0.86 -20.52 -7.25
N ALA A 77 0.07 -19.58 -6.72
CA ALA A 77 -1.36 -19.51 -6.98
C ALA A 77 -1.64 -19.26 -8.47
N ARG A 78 -0.83 -18.43 -9.12
CA ARG A 78 -0.91 -18.18 -10.56
C ARG A 78 -0.61 -19.44 -11.37
N LYS A 79 0.51 -20.11 -11.09
CA LYS A 79 0.88 -21.37 -11.77
C LYS A 79 -0.19 -22.45 -11.60
N ARG A 80 -0.80 -22.54 -10.41
CA ARG A 80 -1.90 -23.48 -10.15
C ARG A 80 -3.14 -23.15 -10.96
N LEU A 81 -3.49 -21.86 -11.07
CA LEU A 81 -4.61 -21.43 -11.89
C LEU A 81 -4.36 -21.74 -13.37
N ASP A 82 -3.17 -21.39 -13.88
CA ASP A 82 -2.79 -21.61 -15.27
C ASP A 82 -2.83 -23.12 -15.61
N SER A 83 -2.29 -23.99 -14.74
CA SER A 83 -2.31 -25.44 -15.00
C SER A 83 -3.72 -26.04 -15.02
N ILE A 84 -4.62 -25.59 -14.16
CA ILE A 84 -6.02 -26.03 -14.18
C ILE A 84 -6.72 -25.52 -15.44
N GLN A 85 -6.43 -24.29 -15.86
CA GLN A 85 -6.98 -23.73 -17.10
C GLN A 85 -6.50 -24.50 -18.33
N ASP A 86 -5.23 -24.90 -18.38
CA ASP A 86 -4.68 -25.74 -19.45
C ASP A 86 -5.39 -27.10 -19.52
N MET A 87 -5.65 -27.75 -18.36
CA MET A 87 -6.42 -29.00 -18.32
C MET A 87 -7.87 -28.81 -18.79
N LEU A 88 -8.48 -27.68 -18.45
CA LEU A 88 -9.87 -27.36 -18.81
C LEU A 88 -10.01 -27.00 -20.31
N GLN A 89 -8.95 -26.49 -20.95
CA GLN A 89 -8.91 -26.35 -22.40
C GLN A 89 -8.98 -27.70 -23.13
N LEU A 90 -8.38 -28.74 -22.54
CA LEU A 90 -8.40 -30.10 -23.09
C LEU A 90 -9.72 -30.84 -22.80
N ASP A 91 -10.36 -30.57 -21.65
CA ASP A 91 -11.65 -31.16 -21.27
C ASP A 91 -12.62 -30.10 -20.67
N PRO A 92 -13.32 -29.32 -21.52
CA PRO A 92 -14.14 -28.19 -21.05
C PRO A 92 -15.39 -28.58 -20.26
N LEU A 93 -15.90 -29.80 -20.44
CA LEU A 93 -17.13 -30.28 -19.79
C LEU A 93 -16.89 -30.92 -18.42
N ASN A 94 -15.64 -30.93 -17.98
CA ASN A 94 -15.25 -31.52 -16.70
C ASN A 94 -15.69 -30.65 -15.52
N ASN A 95 -16.83 -31.01 -14.92
CA ASN A 95 -17.38 -30.31 -13.75
C ASN A 95 -16.40 -30.23 -12.57
N HIS A 96 -15.53 -31.24 -12.40
CA HIS A 96 -14.53 -31.24 -11.33
C HIS A 96 -13.45 -30.18 -11.59
N LEU A 97 -12.89 -30.13 -12.80
CA LEU A 97 -11.93 -29.10 -13.19
C LEU A 97 -12.53 -27.69 -13.13
N GLN A 98 -13.79 -27.51 -13.54
CA GLN A 98 -14.48 -26.22 -13.42
C GLN A 98 -14.60 -25.75 -11.97
N LYS A 99 -14.91 -26.67 -11.04
CA LYS A 99 -14.96 -26.33 -9.61
C LYS A 99 -13.56 -25.95 -9.09
N MET A 100 -12.54 -26.73 -9.44
CA MET A 100 -11.15 -26.44 -9.06
C MET A 100 -10.66 -25.10 -9.63
N GLU A 101 -11.01 -24.77 -10.88
CA GLU A 101 -10.67 -23.50 -11.52
C GLU A 101 -11.26 -22.33 -10.74
N LYS A 102 -12.54 -22.42 -10.36
CA LYS A 102 -13.21 -21.39 -9.58
C LYS A 102 -12.55 -21.17 -8.22
N GLU A 103 -12.16 -22.24 -7.55
CA GLU A 103 -11.45 -22.18 -6.26
C GLU A 103 -10.05 -21.57 -6.42
N ALA A 104 -9.26 -22.04 -7.40
CA ALA A 104 -7.93 -21.52 -7.68
C ALA A 104 -7.95 -20.05 -8.12
N ARG A 105 -8.97 -19.64 -8.88
CA ARG A 105 -9.18 -18.25 -9.30
C ARG A 105 -9.46 -17.34 -8.11
N LYS A 106 -10.28 -17.81 -7.17
CA LYS A 106 -10.56 -17.10 -5.91
C LYS A 106 -9.29 -16.94 -5.08
N GLU A 107 -8.55 -18.04 -4.87
CA GLU A 107 -7.27 -18.03 -4.15
C GLU A 107 -6.26 -17.06 -4.77
N HIS A 108 -6.04 -17.15 -6.09
CA HIS A 108 -5.15 -16.24 -6.81
C HIS A 108 -5.59 -14.79 -6.68
N SER A 109 -6.89 -14.49 -6.81
CA SER A 109 -7.40 -13.12 -6.65
C SER A 109 -7.13 -12.54 -5.26
N GLU A 110 -7.29 -13.34 -4.21
CA GLU A 110 -7.05 -12.92 -2.82
C GLU A 110 -5.55 -12.63 -2.58
N VAL A 111 -4.68 -13.56 -2.99
CA VAL A 111 -3.23 -13.41 -2.83
C VAL A 111 -2.69 -12.25 -3.67
N TYR A 112 -3.15 -12.11 -4.91
CA TYR A 112 -2.77 -11.02 -5.81
C TYR A 112 -3.18 -9.65 -5.24
N HIS A 113 -4.39 -9.54 -4.68
CA HIS A 113 -4.84 -8.30 -4.05
C HIS A 113 -3.94 -7.91 -2.86
N ALA A 114 -3.62 -8.89 -2.00
CA ALA A 114 -2.75 -8.67 -0.86
C ALA A 114 -1.31 -8.29 -1.31
N ALA A 115 -0.78 -8.91 -2.36
CA ALA A 115 0.51 -8.58 -2.95
C ALA A 115 0.54 -7.13 -3.50
N ILE A 116 -0.50 -6.71 -4.22
CA ILE A 116 -0.63 -5.33 -4.69
C ILE A 116 -0.63 -4.35 -3.51
N MET A 117 -1.40 -4.62 -2.47
CA MET A 117 -1.46 -3.73 -1.30
C MET A 117 -0.11 -3.59 -0.62
N PHE A 118 0.62 -4.71 -0.48
CA PHE A 118 1.98 -4.73 0.02
C PHE A 118 2.91 -3.85 -0.83
N LEU A 119 2.90 -4.04 -2.15
CA LEU A 119 3.72 -3.26 -3.09
C LEU A 119 3.38 -1.78 -3.07
N ARG A 120 2.08 -1.41 -3.02
CA ARG A 120 1.65 -0.02 -2.91
C ARG A 120 2.14 0.64 -1.63
N GLN A 121 2.07 -0.08 -0.51
CA GLN A 121 2.55 0.44 0.76
C GLN A 121 4.06 0.62 0.76
N LYS A 122 4.81 -0.34 0.20
CA LYS A 122 6.26 -0.24 0.04
C LYS A 122 6.64 0.95 -0.84
N ALA A 123 6.01 1.08 -2.01
CA ALA A 123 6.24 2.22 -2.92
C ALA A 123 5.92 3.57 -2.27
N LYS A 124 4.84 3.67 -1.48
CA LYS A 124 4.53 4.88 -0.70
C LYS A 124 5.59 5.19 0.34
N GLN A 125 6.08 4.17 1.06
CA GLN A 125 7.14 4.33 2.04
C GLN A 125 8.43 4.81 1.38
N ASP A 126 8.79 4.23 0.23
CA ASP A 126 9.98 4.61 -0.54
C ASP A 126 9.84 6.03 -1.07
N TRP A 127 8.66 6.40 -1.58
CA TRP A 127 8.37 7.77 -2.01
C TRP A 127 8.49 8.80 -0.88
N LEU A 128 7.97 8.50 0.32
CA LEU A 128 8.09 9.39 1.47
C LEU A 128 9.56 9.55 1.87
N CYS A 129 10.31 8.46 1.91
CA CYS A 129 11.73 8.47 2.24
C CYS A 129 12.56 9.27 1.23
N GLU A 130 12.41 8.98 -0.07
CA GLU A 130 13.17 9.65 -1.13
C GLU A 130 12.71 11.09 -1.39
N GLY A 131 11.45 11.40 -1.09
CA GLY A 131 10.88 12.74 -1.18
C GLY A 131 11.42 13.67 -0.10
N ASP A 132 11.57 13.19 1.14
CA ASP A 132 12.19 13.96 2.23
C ASP A 132 13.70 14.16 2.00
N LEU A 133 14.35 13.25 1.29
CA LEU A 133 15.78 13.30 0.99
C LEU A 133 16.16 14.24 -0.17
N ASN A 134 15.23 15.07 -0.70
CA ASN A 134 15.50 16.03 -1.78
C ASN A 134 16.27 15.41 -2.97
N THR A 135 15.95 14.17 -3.32
CA THR A 135 16.72 13.40 -4.30
C THR A 135 16.49 13.90 -5.73
N LYS A 136 17.46 13.66 -6.63
CA LYS A 136 17.29 13.95 -8.08
C LYS A 136 16.04 13.27 -8.66
N PHE A 137 15.72 12.07 -8.18
CA PHE A 137 14.52 11.32 -8.57
C PHE A 137 13.22 12.03 -8.13
N PHE A 138 13.18 12.59 -6.91
CA PHE A 138 12.07 13.41 -6.44
C PHE A 138 11.84 14.63 -7.35
N HIS A 139 12.89 15.39 -7.64
CA HIS A 139 12.79 16.55 -8.54
C HIS A 139 12.36 16.16 -9.97
N GLN A 140 12.82 15.03 -10.50
CA GLN A 140 12.37 14.51 -11.80
C GLN A 140 10.89 14.09 -11.78
N SER A 141 10.44 13.42 -10.72
CA SER A 141 9.05 12.99 -10.56
C SER A 141 8.10 14.17 -10.40
N ILE A 142 8.50 15.21 -9.65
CA ILE A 142 7.76 16.49 -9.58
C ILE A 142 7.72 17.17 -10.95
N ARG A 143 8.83 17.19 -11.69
CA ARG A 143 8.87 17.77 -13.04
C ARG A 143 7.96 17.03 -14.02
N GLN A 144 7.93 15.70 -13.99
CA GLN A 144 6.99 14.91 -14.80
C GLN A 144 5.54 15.16 -14.40
N ARG A 145 5.23 15.26 -13.10
CA ARG A 145 3.88 15.55 -12.63
C ARG A 145 3.43 16.95 -13.03
N ARG A 146 4.31 17.97 -12.94
CA ARG A 146 4.07 19.33 -13.46
C ARG A 146 3.85 19.34 -14.96
N TYR A 147 4.62 18.55 -15.71
CA TYR A 147 4.46 18.41 -17.16
C TYR A 147 3.10 17.77 -17.53
N ARG A 148 2.73 16.67 -16.87
CA ARG A 148 1.44 15.99 -17.09
C ARG A 148 0.24 16.84 -16.71
N ASN A 149 0.35 17.60 -15.62
CA ASN A 149 -0.72 18.48 -15.14
C ASN A 149 -0.64 19.89 -15.73
N ARG A 150 0.21 20.10 -16.75
CA ARG A 150 0.33 21.40 -17.42
C ARG A 150 -0.97 21.67 -18.17
N VAL A 151 -1.72 22.67 -17.71
CA VAL A 151 -2.87 23.19 -18.45
C VAL A 151 -2.32 23.91 -19.67
N LEU A 152 -2.49 23.30 -20.85
CA LEU A 152 -1.92 23.81 -22.10
C LEU A 152 -2.75 24.93 -22.73
N ARG A 153 -4.04 25.01 -22.41
CA ARG A 153 -4.96 26.02 -22.96
C ARG A 153 -6.05 26.35 -21.93
N ILE A 154 -6.31 27.64 -21.73
CA ILE A 154 -7.49 28.14 -21.01
C ILE A 154 -8.28 29.01 -21.98
N GLN A 155 -9.59 28.81 -22.05
CA GLN A 155 -10.50 29.68 -22.79
C GLN A 155 -11.11 30.70 -21.82
N ASP A 156 -11.00 31.98 -22.19
CA ASP A 156 -11.60 33.08 -21.46
C ASP A 156 -13.10 33.23 -21.81
N ASN A 157 -13.84 34.00 -21.01
CA ASN A 157 -15.28 34.22 -21.16
C ASN A 157 -15.64 34.94 -22.48
N GLU A 158 -14.67 35.59 -23.12
CA GLU A 158 -14.80 36.22 -24.46
C GLU A 158 -14.44 35.26 -25.61
N GLY A 159 -14.25 33.97 -25.34
CA GLY A 159 -13.98 32.95 -26.35
C GLY A 159 -12.53 32.88 -26.84
N ARG A 160 -11.63 33.74 -26.34
CA ARG A 160 -10.20 33.74 -26.69
C ARG A 160 -9.47 32.58 -26.01
N VAL A 161 -8.63 31.87 -26.77
CA VAL A 161 -7.86 30.72 -26.30
C VAL A 161 -6.44 31.16 -25.96
N LEU A 162 -6.11 31.18 -24.67
CA LEU A 162 -4.77 31.49 -24.18
C LEU A 162 -3.92 30.22 -24.26
N THR A 163 -2.81 30.30 -25.01
CA THR A 163 -1.85 29.20 -25.23
C THR A 163 -0.50 29.44 -24.58
N GLN A 164 -0.21 30.65 -24.12
CA GLN A 164 1.04 30.97 -23.43
C GLN A 164 0.94 30.65 -21.93
N GLN A 165 1.97 29.99 -21.40
CA GLN A 165 1.99 29.49 -20.02
C GLN A 165 1.81 30.62 -18.98
N ASN A 166 2.41 31.78 -19.23
CA ASN A 166 2.34 32.94 -18.34
C ASN A 166 0.91 33.50 -18.28
N ASP A 167 0.24 33.61 -19.43
CA ASP A 167 -1.12 34.12 -19.54
C ASP A 167 -2.14 33.15 -18.93
N ILE A 168 -1.90 31.83 -19.07
CA ILE A 168 -2.69 30.76 -18.44
C ILE A 168 -2.56 30.83 -16.92
N GLU A 169 -1.35 31.03 -16.39
CA GLU A 169 -1.12 31.13 -14.95
C GLU A 169 -1.78 32.38 -14.35
N ILE A 170 -1.65 33.53 -15.00
CA ILE A 170 -2.30 34.79 -14.58
C ILE A 170 -3.82 34.68 -14.64
N ALA A 171 -4.38 34.18 -15.75
CA ALA A 171 -5.83 34.03 -15.91
C ALA A 171 -6.42 33.00 -14.93
N ALA A 172 -5.74 31.88 -14.69
CA ALA A 172 -6.14 30.90 -13.68
C ALA A 172 -6.12 31.48 -12.27
N PHE A 173 -5.10 32.27 -11.94
CA PHE A 173 -4.95 32.92 -10.63
C PHE A 173 -6.04 33.97 -10.39
N GLN A 174 -6.32 34.81 -11.39
CA GLN A 174 -7.43 35.78 -11.34
C GLN A 174 -8.78 35.07 -11.19
N ARG A 175 -9.05 34.02 -11.96
CA ARG A 175 -10.31 33.26 -11.86
C ARG A 175 -10.49 32.58 -10.50
N LEU A 176 -9.40 32.14 -9.85
CA LEU A 176 -9.43 31.55 -8.50
C LEU A 176 -9.67 32.57 -7.39
N ILE A 177 -9.14 33.79 -7.53
CA ILE A 177 -9.32 34.86 -6.53
C ILE A 177 -10.71 35.50 -6.65
N PHE A 178 -11.17 35.80 -7.88
CA PHE A 178 -12.45 36.48 -8.09
C PHE A 178 -13.69 35.58 -7.89
N LYS A 179 -13.54 34.24 -7.90
CA LYS A 179 -14.66 33.33 -7.59
C LYS A 179 -14.97 33.19 -6.10
N LYS A 180 -14.13 33.74 -5.21
CA LYS A 180 -14.35 33.75 -3.75
C LYS A 180 -14.99 35.04 -3.22
N GLY A 181 -15.31 36.00 -4.09
CA GLY A 181 -15.79 37.34 -3.70
C GLY A 181 -17.12 37.77 -4.30
N GLY A 182 -17.97 36.85 -4.77
CA GLY A 182 -19.26 37.21 -5.37
C GLY A 182 -20.32 36.14 -5.15
N SER A 183 -21.12 36.37 -4.10
CA SER A 183 -22.41 35.75 -3.72
C SER A 183 -22.43 34.26 -3.36
#